data_AF-A0A9X3EN33-F1
#
_entry.id   AF-A0A9X3EN33-F1
#
_cell.length_a   1.000
_cell.length_b   1.000
_cell.length_c   1.000
_cell.angle_alpha   90.00
_cell.angle_beta   90.00
_cell.angle_gamma   90.00
#
_symmetry.space_group_name_H-M   'P 1'
#
loop_
_entity.id
_entity.type
_entity.pdbx_description
1 polymer ?
#
loop_
_entity_poly.entity_id
_entity_poly.type
_entity_poly.pdbx_seq_one_letter_code
_entity_poly.pdbx_strand_id
1 'polypeptide(L)'
;MQTGTYAELEARLTGLATGAAGGDAEAARSLARELEALAEAPACREGWPRPGSVAFKAFDVFLEAEGADRSATLGQLAGPFLRAIAAHPETLGVPYGFRPAATLGPSAIPLLVALLDGGLRRTTRAAIEALGEYNPNNEVGFKLAGEAVSRLLAYADGEAVAAGLMKIEWNDERLWLLFRVLADGNSLDPANRGPAAAMALGRLVAATATIAGSGADRLRALLLRAKIIPKAMAPGIVLAKLPKQLPHTVAEALALMTAWELRPAEVEAKGPARAREIEALAKHVSARLPQELRQLLATHAALGSRDFGPPARMRQLVREMVGTIEDDEEEADDPPSGRGRYDVRGFDPAKKAIPLGSDPSGDLFFLATGAKSEANAAPVIRYRHDQALVATIAADSLGEYVALILARAYARREGLEAQLDKLEGRKRTIVSGYKPPKR
;
A
#
# COMPACT_ATOMS: atom_id res chain seq x y z
N MET A 1 -3.14 39.48 -2.17
CA MET A 1 -3.84 38.53 -3.04
C MET A 1 -5.31 38.56 -2.70
N GLN A 2 -6.19 38.83 -3.67
CA GLN A 2 -7.63 38.73 -3.48
C GLN A 2 -8.00 37.25 -3.31
N THR A 3 -8.80 36.96 -2.29
CA THR A 3 -9.35 35.65 -1.95
C THR A 3 -10.42 35.23 -2.95
N GLY A 4 -9.98 34.76 -4.13
CA GLY A 4 -10.86 34.06 -5.07
C GLY A 4 -11.16 32.64 -4.58
N THR A 5 -12.29 32.07 -4.99
CA THR A 5 -12.65 30.68 -4.68
C THR A 5 -11.73 29.67 -5.39
N TYR A 6 -11.70 28.41 -4.94
CA TYR A 6 -10.90 27.35 -5.60
C TYR A 6 -11.21 27.21 -7.09
N ALA A 7 -12.51 27.25 -7.43
CA ALA A 7 -12.97 27.14 -8.80
C ALA A 7 -12.47 28.31 -9.67
N GLU A 8 -12.34 29.51 -9.10
CA GLU A 8 -11.79 30.67 -9.81
C GLU A 8 -10.28 30.55 -10.04
N LEU A 9 -9.53 30.08 -9.04
CA LEU A 9 -8.10 29.82 -9.19
C LEU A 9 -7.88 28.71 -10.24
N GLU A 10 -8.66 27.63 -10.17
CA GLU A 10 -8.63 26.52 -11.12
C GLU A 10 -8.93 26.97 -12.54
N ALA A 11 -10.06 27.66 -12.75
CA ALA A 11 -10.44 28.18 -14.06
C ALA A 11 -9.39 29.16 -14.60
N ARG A 12 -8.80 29.99 -13.73
CA ARG A 12 -7.75 30.94 -14.12
C ARG A 12 -6.48 30.21 -14.56
N LEU A 13 -5.93 29.31 -13.75
CA LEU A 13 -4.72 28.58 -14.14
C LEU A 13 -4.95 27.69 -15.36
N THR A 14 -6.12 27.05 -15.46
CA THR A 14 -6.48 26.21 -16.61
C THR A 14 -6.59 27.05 -17.88
N GLY A 15 -7.24 28.22 -17.82
CA GLY A 15 -7.32 29.14 -18.97
C GLY A 15 -5.95 29.65 -19.42
N LEU A 16 -5.09 30.02 -18.47
CA LEU A 16 -3.70 30.40 -18.76
C LEU A 16 -2.91 29.23 -19.36
N ALA A 17 -3.11 28.01 -18.87
CA ALA A 17 -2.50 26.81 -19.42
C ALA A 17 -2.97 26.50 -20.84
N THR A 18 -4.26 26.67 -21.14
CA THR A 18 -4.80 26.48 -22.49
C THR A 18 -4.19 27.48 -23.48
N GLY A 19 -4.09 28.75 -23.09
CA GLY A 19 -3.41 29.76 -23.90
C GLY A 19 -1.93 29.42 -24.11
N ALA A 20 -1.22 29.08 -23.03
CA ALA A 20 0.20 28.73 -23.07
C ALA A 20 0.48 27.47 -23.91
N ALA A 21 -0.36 26.45 -23.82
CA ALA A 21 -0.28 25.22 -24.61
C ALA A 21 -0.56 25.50 -26.10
N GLY A 22 -1.43 26.47 -26.40
CA GLY A 22 -1.69 26.99 -27.75
C GLY A 22 -0.63 27.94 -28.32
N GLY A 23 0.48 28.17 -27.59
CA GLY A 23 1.60 29.01 -28.03
C GLY A 23 1.56 30.48 -27.59
N ASP A 24 0.63 30.88 -26.72
CA ASP A 24 0.59 32.24 -26.16
C ASP A 24 1.68 32.45 -25.12
N ALA A 25 2.71 33.23 -25.50
CA ALA A 25 3.85 33.55 -24.64
C ALA A 25 3.48 34.40 -23.42
N GLU A 26 2.46 35.26 -23.50
CA GLU A 26 2.02 36.06 -22.34
C GLU A 26 1.20 35.23 -21.37
N ALA A 27 0.38 34.30 -21.89
CA ALA A 27 -0.28 33.30 -21.06
C ALA A 27 0.74 32.42 -20.32
N ALA A 28 1.80 31.98 -20.99
CA ALA A 28 2.89 31.21 -20.38
C ALA A 28 3.60 32.01 -19.27
N ARG A 29 3.97 33.28 -19.52
CA ARG A 29 4.58 34.15 -18.50
C ARG A 29 3.65 34.41 -17.31
N SER A 30 2.36 34.59 -17.57
CA SER A 30 1.36 34.83 -16.53
C SER A 30 1.11 33.58 -15.70
N LEU A 31 1.05 32.41 -16.33
CA LEU A 31 0.98 31.12 -15.65
C LEU A 31 2.20 30.89 -14.75
N ALA A 32 3.41 31.16 -15.24
CA ALA A 32 4.62 31.06 -14.44
C ALA A 32 4.56 31.95 -13.19
N ARG A 33 4.17 33.22 -13.34
CA ARG A 33 4.03 34.16 -12.21
C ARG A 33 2.99 33.71 -11.19
N GLU A 34 1.83 33.21 -11.64
CA GLU A 34 0.80 32.70 -10.74
C GLU A 34 1.26 31.44 -9.99
N LEU A 35 2.01 30.54 -10.65
CA LEU A 35 2.59 29.36 -9.99
C LEU A 35 3.65 29.75 -8.95
N GLU A 36 4.50 30.73 -9.22
CA GLU A 36 5.45 31.24 -8.21
C GLU A 36 4.73 31.93 -7.04
N ALA A 37 3.72 32.75 -7.33
CA ALA A 37 2.92 33.40 -6.30
C ALA A 37 2.18 32.36 -5.43
N LEU A 38 1.75 31.24 -6.02
CA LEU A 38 1.21 30.12 -5.27
C LEU A 38 2.28 29.45 -4.41
N ALA A 39 3.52 29.32 -4.86
CA ALA A 39 4.59 28.74 -4.06
C ALA A 39 4.97 29.59 -2.82
N GLU A 40 4.75 30.91 -2.91
CA GLU A 40 5.02 31.87 -1.83
C GLU A 40 3.80 32.11 -0.92
N ALA A 41 2.61 31.65 -1.33
CA ALA A 41 1.38 31.86 -0.58
C ALA A 41 1.36 31.02 0.71
N PRO A 42 0.69 31.48 1.79
CA PRO A 42 0.48 30.64 2.95
C PRO A 42 -0.42 29.44 2.59
N ALA A 43 -0.09 28.27 3.13
CA ALA A 43 -0.89 27.05 2.94
C ALA A 43 -2.35 27.29 3.42
N CYS A 44 -3.33 26.92 2.60
CA CYS A 44 -4.74 27.05 2.93
C CYS A 44 -5.06 26.23 4.18
N ARG A 45 -5.29 26.90 5.32
CA ARG A 45 -5.74 26.26 6.56
C ARG A 45 -7.24 25.99 6.49
N GLU A 46 -7.57 24.70 6.43
CA GLU A 46 -8.88 24.08 6.71
C GLU A 46 -10.09 24.50 5.84
N GLY A 47 -10.95 23.51 5.54
CA GLY A 47 -12.29 23.73 4.99
C GLY A 47 -12.41 23.75 3.45
N TRP A 48 -11.32 23.62 2.71
CA TRP A 48 -11.38 23.61 1.24
C TRP A 48 -11.73 22.21 0.73
N PRO A 49 -12.73 22.06 -0.17
CA PRO A 49 -13.08 20.75 -0.73
C PRO A 49 -11.86 20.12 -1.39
N ARG A 50 -11.60 18.85 -1.06
CA ARG A 50 -10.41 18.10 -1.51
C ARG A 50 -10.37 18.03 -3.04
N PRO A 51 -9.27 18.44 -3.71
CA PRO A 51 -9.28 18.50 -5.15
C PRO A 51 -8.41 17.45 -5.87
N GLY A 52 -8.86 17.10 -7.07
CA GLY A 52 -7.94 16.93 -8.20
C GLY A 52 -7.33 18.31 -8.50
N SER A 53 -6.04 18.43 -8.26
CA SER A 53 -5.29 19.67 -8.10
C SER A 53 -5.44 20.75 -9.21
N VAL A 54 -5.45 22.03 -8.84
CA VAL A 54 -5.47 23.17 -9.78
C VAL A 54 -4.24 23.16 -10.69
N ALA A 55 -3.06 22.91 -10.12
CA ALA A 55 -1.83 22.75 -10.88
C ALA A 55 -1.86 21.49 -11.77
N PHE A 56 -2.59 20.45 -11.36
CA PHE A 56 -2.81 19.21 -12.10
C PHE A 56 -3.67 19.45 -13.34
N LYS A 57 -4.80 20.15 -13.21
CA LYS A 57 -5.64 20.52 -14.37
C LYS A 57 -4.91 21.44 -15.35
N ALA A 58 -4.15 22.42 -14.84
CA ALA A 58 -3.30 23.25 -15.68
C ALA A 58 -2.19 22.43 -16.38
N PHE A 59 -1.65 21.39 -15.75
CA PHE A 59 -0.66 20.50 -16.34
C PHE A 59 -1.27 19.54 -17.38
N ASP A 60 -2.46 18.98 -17.11
CA ASP A 60 -3.17 18.05 -18.01
C ASP A 60 -3.50 18.68 -19.36
N VAL A 61 -3.79 19.98 -19.38
CA VAL A 61 -3.97 20.73 -20.63
C VAL A 61 -2.76 20.58 -21.57
N PHE A 62 -1.54 20.54 -21.05
CA PHE A 62 -0.35 20.32 -21.87
C PHE A 62 -0.17 18.86 -22.30
N LEU A 63 -0.73 17.89 -21.55
CA LEU A 63 -0.74 16.48 -21.95
C LEU A 63 -1.74 16.22 -23.07
N GLU A 64 -2.88 16.92 -23.06
CA GLU A 64 -3.98 16.75 -24.01
C GLU A 64 -3.82 17.58 -25.30
N ALA A 65 -3.17 18.74 -25.24
CA ALA A 65 -3.00 19.63 -26.40
C ALA A 65 -2.00 19.08 -27.43
N GLU A 66 -2.30 19.02 -28.73
CA GLU A 66 -1.39 18.57 -29.80
C GLU A 66 -0.45 19.68 -30.33
N GLY A 67 0.81 19.36 -30.69
CA GLY A 67 1.76 20.31 -31.32
C GLY A 67 3.22 20.22 -30.82
N ALA A 68 4.17 20.82 -31.54
CA ALA A 68 5.61 20.80 -31.20
C ALA A 68 6.01 21.88 -30.18
N ASP A 69 5.35 23.05 -30.20
CA ASP A 69 5.69 24.18 -29.33
C ASP A 69 5.31 23.95 -27.84
N ARG A 70 4.39 23.02 -27.56
CA ARG A 70 3.94 22.67 -26.21
C ARG A 70 5.07 22.15 -25.31
N SER A 71 5.98 21.35 -25.86
CA SER A 71 7.04 20.71 -25.07
C SER A 71 8.08 21.71 -24.58
N ALA A 72 8.37 22.73 -25.38
CA ALA A 72 9.29 23.81 -25.00
C ALA A 72 8.68 24.69 -23.89
N THR A 73 7.42 25.09 -24.05
CA THR A 73 6.68 25.87 -23.03
C THR A 73 6.51 25.08 -21.73
N LEU A 74 6.19 23.78 -21.82
CA LEU A 74 6.10 22.91 -20.65
C LEU A 74 7.46 22.77 -19.93
N GLY A 75 8.56 22.69 -20.68
CA GLY A 75 9.91 22.72 -20.12
C GLY A 75 10.19 24.00 -19.32
N GLN A 76 9.72 25.16 -19.80
CA GLN A 76 9.88 26.43 -19.06
C GLN A 76 9.03 26.48 -17.79
N LEU A 77 7.81 25.91 -17.82
CA LEU A 77 6.85 25.96 -16.71
C LEU A 77 7.05 24.86 -15.66
N ALA A 78 7.74 23.77 -16.00
CA ALA A 78 7.88 22.62 -15.12
C ALA A 78 8.65 22.95 -13.82
N GLY A 79 9.55 23.93 -13.83
CA GLY A 79 10.20 24.46 -12.61
C GLY A 79 9.21 25.15 -11.66
N PRO A 80 8.48 26.18 -12.12
CA PRO A 80 7.39 26.81 -11.36
C PRO A 80 6.34 25.80 -10.84
N PHE A 81 5.94 24.81 -11.65
CA PHE A 81 5.04 23.75 -11.20
C PHE A 81 5.62 22.96 -10.02
N LEU A 82 6.86 22.49 -10.13
CA LEU A 82 7.52 21.74 -9.06
C LEU A 82 7.66 22.57 -7.77
N ARG A 83 7.93 23.88 -7.88
CA ARG A 83 8.01 24.79 -6.73
C ARG A 83 6.65 24.96 -6.04
N ALA A 84 5.58 25.20 -6.80
CA ALA A 84 4.24 25.30 -6.26
C ALA A 84 3.82 24.01 -5.54
N ILE A 85 4.04 22.86 -6.20
CA ILE A 85 3.76 21.53 -5.62
C ILE A 85 4.57 21.30 -4.34
N ALA A 86 5.84 21.71 -4.30
CA ALA A 86 6.68 21.58 -3.11
C ALA A 86 6.22 22.43 -1.93
N ALA A 87 5.69 23.62 -2.21
CA ALA A 87 5.15 24.51 -1.20
C ALA A 87 3.82 23.98 -0.61
N HIS A 88 2.95 23.43 -1.46
CA HIS A 88 1.57 23.02 -1.11
C HIS A 88 1.20 21.61 -1.59
N PRO A 89 1.95 20.56 -1.19
CA PRO A 89 1.72 19.20 -1.68
C PRO A 89 0.33 18.66 -1.32
N GLU A 90 -0.24 19.08 -0.19
CA GLU A 90 -1.59 18.74 0.27
C GLU A 90 -2.72 19.27 -0.63
N THR A 91 -2.45 20.34 -1.37
CA THR A 91 -3.44 21.05 -2.20
C THR A 91 -3.22 20.79 -3.68
N LEU A 92 -1.96 20.55 -4.08
CA LEU A 92 -1.54 20.51 -5.48
C LEU A 92 -1.11 19.12 -5.98
N GLY A 93 -0.81 18.14 -5.11
CA GLY A 93 -0.42 16.78 -5.52
C GLY A 93 0.74 16.72 -6.55
N VAL A 94 1.10 15.52 -7.01
CA VAL A 94 2.04 15.35 -8.13
C VAL A 94 1.30 14.65 -9.26
N PRO A 95 1.20 15.21 -10.49
CA PRO A 95 0.50 14.56 -11.58
C PRO A 95 1.16 13.21 -11.95
N TYR A 96 0.34 12.17 -12.12
CA TYR A 96 0.81 10.83 -12.50
C TYR A 96 1.53 10.84 -13.86
N GLY A 97 1.04 11.65 -14.81
CA GLY A 97 1.64 11.81 -16.14
C GLY A 97 2.90 12.69 -16.18
N PHE A 98 3.21 13.44 -15.11
CA PHE A 98 4.36 14.33 -15.12
C PHE A 98 5.67 13.55 -14.96
N ARG A 99 6.47 13.55 -16.04
CA ARG A 99 7.78 12.92 -16.13
C ARG A 99 8.89 13.98 -16.25
N PRO A 100 9.37 14.56 -15.14
CA PRO A 100 10.39 15.62 -15.15
C PRO A 100 11.65 15.28 -15.95
N ALA A 101 12.05 14.01 -15.97
CA ALA A 101 13.19 13.55 -16.74
C ALA A 101 13.02 13.80 -18.25
N ALA A 102 11.81 13.63 -18.78
CA ALA A 102 11.51 13.82 -20.19
C ALA A 102 11.28 15.30 -20.54
N THR A 103 10.91 16.14 -19.57
CA THR A 103 10.54 17.55 -19.81
C THR A 103 11.64 18.54 -19.43
N LEU A 104 12.23 18.40 -18.25
CA LEU A 104 13.23 19.31 -17.68
C LEU A 104 14.67 18.78 -17.75
N GLY A 105 14.83 17.47 -18.02
CA GLY A 105 16.12 16.82 -17.89
C GLY A 105 16.73 17.04 -16.50
N PRO A 106 18.08 17.06 -16.38
CA PRO A 106 18.77 17.14 -15.09
C PRO A 106 18.42 18.36 -14.22
N SER A 107 17.90 19.44 -14.83
CA SER A 107 17.54 20.67 -14.11
C SER A 107 16.41 20.46 -13.08
N ALA A 108 15.59 19.41 -13.21
CA ALA A 108 14.55 19.07 -12.24
C ALA A 108 15.09 18.41 -10.96
N ILE A 109 16.31 17.86 -11.00
CA ILE A 109 16.86 17.06 -9.88
C ILE A 109 16.88 17.87 -8.57
N PRO A 110 17.37 19.14 -8.51
CA PRO A 110 17.34 19.92 -7.28
C PRO A 110 15.93 20.12 -6.71
N LEU A 111 14.92 20.30 -7.58
CA LEU A 111 13.53 20.50 -7.18
C LEU A 111 12.91 19.21 -6.64
N LEU A 112 13.18 18.07 -7.28
CA LEU A 112 12.74 16.76 -6.81
C LEU A 112 13.43 16.37 -5.49
N VAL A 113 14.68 16.77 -5.29
CA VAL A 113 15.39 16.61 -4.01
C VAL A 113 14.75 17.46 -2.92
N ALA A 114 14.40 18.72 -3.22
CA ALA A 114 13.71 19.60 -2.28
C ALA A 114 12.31 19.05 -1.92
N LEU A 115 11.59 18.49 -2.91
CA LEU A 115 10.32 17.79 -2.69
C LEU A 115 10.49 16.58 -1.76
N LEU A 116 11.53 15.78 -1.98
CA LEU A 116 11.85 14.66 -1.10
C LEU A 116 12.15 15.14 0.33
N ASP A 117 13.04 16.12 0.51
CA ASP A 117 13.35 16.66 1.85
C ASP A 117 12.11 17.24 2.53
N GLY A 118 11.29 17.99 1.79
CA GLY A 118 10.03 18.55 2.29
C GLY A 118 9.04 17.47 2.71
N GLY A 119 8.90 16.40 1.93
CA GLY A 119 8.06 15.25 2.26
C GLY A 119 8.55 14.55 3.53
N LEU A 120 9.84 14.21 3.58
CA LEU A 120 10.45 13.55 4.74
C LEU A 120 10.37 14.38 6.03
N ARG A 121 10.40 15.72 5.95
CA ARG A 121 10.23 16.61 7.12
C ARG A 121 8.79 16.67 7.65
N ARG A 122 7.82 16.46 6.77
CA ARG A 122 6.39 16.54 7.10
C ARG A 122 5.86 15.20 7.62
N THR A 123 6.53 14.11 7.29
CA THR A 123 6.21 12.79 7.80
C THR A 123 7.02 12.47 9.04
N THR A 124 6.38 11.82 10.03
CA THR A 124 7.10 11.21 11.15
C THR A 124 6.94 9.71 11.11
N ARG A 125 7.89 8.99 11.71
CA ARG A 125 7.75 7.53 11.89
C ARG A 125 6.46 7.17 12.61
N ALA A 126 6.12 7.92 13.67
CA ALA A 126 4.90 7.70 14.45
C ALA A 126 3.63 7.90 13.61
N ALA A 127 3.59 8.88 12.70
CA ALA A 127 2.45 9.07 11.81
C ALA A 127 2.25 7.87 10.87
N ILE A 128 3.32 7.32 10.30
CA ILE A 128 3.25 6.14 9.44
C ILE A 128 2.89 4.88 10.22
N GLU A 129 3.44 4.71 11.42
CA GLU A 129 3.08 3.58 12.28
C GLU A 129 1.62 3.68 12.76
N ALA A 130 1.12 4.88 13.07
CA ALA A 130 -0.26 5.12 13.48
C ALA A 130 -1.28 4.86 12.36
N LEU A 131 -0.87 4.96 11.08
CA LEU A 131 -1.73 4.59 9.98
C LEU A 131 -2.09 3.10 9.98
N GLY A 132 -1.32 2.22 10.63
CA GLY A 132 -1.67 0.81 10.75
C GLY A 132 -2.04 0.21 9.39
N GLU A 133 -3.31 -0.17 9.21
CA GLU A 133 -3.86 -0.72 7.96
C GLU A 133 -4.05 0.29 6.83
N TYR A 134 -4.17 1.57 7.16
CA TYR A 134 -4.32 2.63 6.17
C TYR A 134 -3.04 2.74 5.33
N ASN A 135 -3.22 2.89 4.02
CA ASN A 135 -2.12 3.05 3.07
C ASN A 135 -1.22 4.23 3.53
N PRO A 136 0.10 4.04 3.73
CA PRO A 136 1.04 5.12 4.05
C PRO A 136 0.93 6.32 3.11
N ASN A 137 0.49 6.12 1.86
CA ASN A 137 0.19 7.17 0.89
C ASN A 137 -0.99 8.09 1.27
N ASN A 138 -1.71 7.79 2.36
CA ASN A 138 -2.67 8.70 2.97
C ASN A 138 -1.98 9.78 3.82
N GLU A 139 -0.73 9.57 4.23
CA GLU A 139 0.10 10.64 4.79
C GLU A 139 0.68 11.46 3.64
N VAL A 140 0.39 12.76 3.63
CA VAL A 140 0.70 13.65 2.51
C VAL A 140 2.22 13.76 2.29
N GLY A 141 3.00 13.91 3.35
CA GLY A 141 4.47 13.98 3.26
C GLY A 141 5.07 12.69 2.69
N PHE A 142 4.51 11.54 3.05
CA PHE A 142 4.99 10.22 2.63
C PHE A 142 4.70 9.98 1.16
N LYS A 143 3.48 10.31 0.72
CA LYS A 143 3.11 10.29 -0.69
C LYS A 143 4.03 11.20 -1.51
N LEU A 144 4.30 12.42 -1.02
CA LEU A 144 5.20 13.35 -1.68
C LEU A 144 6.62 12.78 -1.82
N ALA A 145 7.17 12.21 -0.75
CA ALA A 145 8.46 11.55 -0.75
C ALA A 145 8.50 10.37 -1.74
N GLY A 146 7.43 9.56 -1.79
CA GLY A 146 7.26 8.47 -2.74
C GLY A 146 7.29 8.92 -4.20
N GLU A 147 6.49 9.94 -4.53
CA GLU A 147 6.43 10.50 -5.88
C GLU A 147 7.78 11.13 -6.30
N ALA A 148 8.47 11.82 -5.37
CA ALA A 148 9.78 12.43 -5.62
C ALA A 148 10.87 11.37 -5.86
N VAL A 149 10.96 10.36 -4.99
CA VAL A 149 11.93 9.25 -5.11
C VAL A 149 11.72 8.47 -6.40
N SER A 150 10.46 8.19 -6.74
CA SER A 150 10.13 7.48 -7.98
C SER A 150 10.63 8.22 -9.22
N ARG A 151 10.47 9.55 -9.26
CA ARG A 151 10.93 10.39 -10.38
C ARG A 151 12.44 10.57 -10.39
N LEU A 152 13.08 10.78 -9.23
CA LEU A 152 14.54 10.88 -9.12
C LEU A 152 15.22 9.63 -9.67
N LEU A 153 14.70 8.45 -9.34
CA LEU A 153 15.32 7.18 -9.71
C LEU A 153 14.97 6.73 -11.14
N ALA A 154 14.18 7.51 -11.88
CA ALA A 154 13.97 7.34 -13.32
C ALA A 154 15.05 8.05 -14.17
N TYR A 155 15.90 8.89 -13.57
CA TYR A 155 16.98 9.56 -14.28
C TYR A 155 18.13 8.63 -14.65
N ALA A 156 18.67 8.80 -15.85
CA ALA A 156 19.87 8.09 -16.31
C ALA A 156 21.17 8.63 -15.69
N ASP A 157 21.16 9.88 -15.22
CA ASP A 157 22.31 10.50 -14.54
C ASP A 157 22.27 10.20 -13.03
N GLY A 158 22.81 9.03 -12.68
CA GLY A 158 22.89 8.60 -11.28
C GLY A 158 23.80 9.48 -10.42
N GLU A 159 24.79 10.18 -11.02
CA GLU A 159 25.72 11.03 -10.28
C GLU A 159 25.05 12.33 -9.84
N ALA A 160 24.31 12.99 -10.74
CA ALA A 160 23.57 14.19 -10.41
C ALA A 160 22.49 13.91 -9.35
N VAL A 161 21.79 12.78 -9.46
CA VAL A 161 20.82 12.34 -8.45
C VAL A 161 21.51 12.08 -7.11
N ALA A 162 22.63 11.36 -7.09
CA ALA A 162 23.40 11.12 -5.87
C ALA A 162 23.83 12.43 -5.19
N ALA A 163 24.43 13.34 -5.96
CA ALA A 163 24.88 14.65 -5.46
C ALA A 163 23.72 15.48 -4.91
N GLY A 164 22.55 15.40 -5.54
CA GLY A 164 21.32 15.99 -5.03
C GLY A 164 20.89 15.40 -3.69
N LEU A 165 20.78 14.07 -3.60
CA LEU A 165 20.41 13.36 -2.37
C LEU A 165 21.36 13.68 -1.20
N MET A 166 22.64 13.98 -1.46
CA MET A 166 23.62 14.33 -0.42
C MET A 166 23.37 15.69 0.22
N LYS A 167 22.53 16.54 -0.38
CA LYS A 167 22.15 17.84 0.19
C LYS A 167 21.09 17.73 1.29
N ILE A 168 20.44 16.57 1.41
CA ILE A 168 19.47 16.30 2.47
C ILE A 168 20.23 16.01 3.76
N GLU A 169 19.80 16.63 4.85
CA GLU A 169 20.31 16.30 6.19
C GLU A 169 19.78 14.92 6.60
N TRP A 170 20.62 13.88 6.51
CA TRP A 170 20.20 12.52 6.83
C TRP A 170 20.36 12.20 8.31
N ASN A 171 19.38 11.49 8.85
CA ASN A 171 19.38 10.90 10.19
C ASN A 171 18.66 9.53 10.13
N ASP A 172 18.65 8.79 11.24
CA ASP A 172 18.04 7.44 11.26
C ASP A 172 16.55 7.46 10.87
N GLU A 173 15.79 8.46 11.33
CA GLU A 173 14.36 8.59 11.02
C GLU A 173 14.11 8.82 9.53
N ARG A 174 14.87 9.71 8.89
CA ARG A 174 14.75 9.98 7.45
C ARG A 174 15.17 8.77 6.60
N LEU A 175 16.18 8.02 7.04
CA LEU A 175 16.56 6.78 6.39
C LEU A 175 15.50 5.70 6.55
N TRP A 176 14.83 5.64 7.71
CA TRP A 176 13.67 4.77 7.93
C TRP A 176 12.51 5.12 7.00
N LEU A 177 12.18 6.40 6.86
CA LEU A 177 11.12 6.87 5.97
C LEU A 177 11.46 6.58 4.50
N LEU A 178 12.71 6.81 4.07
CA LEU A 178 13.16 6.44 2.74
C LEU A 178 13.08 4.93 2.52
N PHE A 179 13.46 4.11 3.51
CA PHE A 179 13.25 2.66 3.48
C PHE A 179 11.79 2.30 3.20
N ARG A 180 10.85 2.89 3.95
CA ARG A 180 9.41 2.63 3.77
C ARG A 180 8.92 3.06 2.39
N VAL A 181 9.33 4.23 1.90
CA VAL A 181 9.01 4.71 0.54
C VAL A 181 9.48 3.71 -0.53
N LEU A 182 10.71 3.20 -0.38
CA LEU A 182 11.29 2.27 -1.34
C LEU A 182 10.66 0.88 -1.28
N ALA A 183 10.21 0.44 -0.09
CA ALA A 183 9.54 -0.84 0.12
C ALA A 183 8.09 -0.85 -0.40
N ASP A 184 7.34 0.23 -0.23
CA ASP A 184 5.91 0.34 -0.57
C ASP A 184 5.64 0.43 -2.09
N GLY A 185 6.51 1.11 -2.84
CA GLY A 185 6.15 1.60 -4.18
C GLY A 185 6.55 0.76 -5.39
N ASN A 186 6.84 -0.55 -5.27
CA ASN A 186 7.59 -1.30 -6.30
C ASN A 186 8.85 -0.56 -6.78
N SER A 187 9.34 0.38 -5.96
CA SER A 187 10.37 1.32 -6.31
C SER A 187 11.69 0.61 -6.53
N LEU A 188 11.88 -0.60 -6.04
CA LEU A 188 13.12 -1.34 -6.25
C LEU A 188 13.00 -2.44 -7.30
N ASP A 189 11.93 -2.49 -8.09
CA ASP A 189 11.80 -3.46 -9.18
C ASP A 189 12.95 -3.27 -10.20
N PRO A 190 13.86 -4.26 -10.33
CA PRO A 190 14.98 -4.18 -11.27
C PRO A 190 14.55 -4.07 -12.73
N ALA A 191 13.33 -4.51 -13.08
CA ALA A 191 12.79 -4.36 -14.43
C ALA A 191 12.54 -2.89 -14.81
N ASN A 192 12.34 -2.03 -13.80
CA ASN A 192 11.99 -0.62 -13.99
C ASN A 192 13.13 0.34 -13.68
N ARG A 193 14.24 -0.12 -13.08
CA ARG A 193 15.32 0.77 -12.63
C ARG A 193 16.69 0.32 -13.13
N GLY A 194 17.33 1.21 -13.88
CA GLY A 194 18.63 0.99 -14.49
C GLY A 194 19.83 1.23 -13.55
N PRO A 195 21.07 1.04 -14.06
CA PRO A 195 22.32 1.20 -13.29
C PRO A 195 22.48 2.54 -12.55
N ALA A 196 21.86 3.60 -13.08
CA ALA A 196 21.87 4.94 -12.50
C ALA A 196 21.22 5.02 -11.11
N ALA A 197 20.04 4.39 -10.95
CA ALA A 197 19.35 4.35 -9.66
C ALA A 197 20.16 3.56 -8.62
N ALA A 198 20.77 2.45 -9.04
CA ALA A 198 21.63 1.66 -8.17
C ALA A 198 22.86 2.45 -7.71
N MET A 199 23.49 3.20 -8.61
CA MET A 199 24.60 4.10 -8.28
C MET A 199 24.19 5.17 -7.28
N ALA A 200 23.06 5.85 -7.50
CA ALA A 200 22.59 6.91 -6.62
C ALA A 200 22.32 6.40 -5.19
N LEU A 201 21.61 5.28 -5.08
CA LEU A 201 21.31 4.64 -3.80
C LEU A 201 22.57 4.08 -3.12
N GLY A 202 23.51 3.51 -3.88
CA GLY A 202 24.79 3.05 -3.34
C GLY A 202 25.61 4.19 -2.75
N ARG A 203 25.69 5.33 -3.44
CA ARG A 203 26.39 6.52 -2.92
C ARG A 203 25.71 7.09 -1.68
N LEU A 204 24.37 7.10 -1.63
CA LEU A 204 23.64 7.48 -0.42
C LEU A 204 24.00 6.59 0.78
N VAL A 205 24.06 5.27 0.59
CA VAL A 205 24.43 4.34 1.67
C VAL A 205 25.87 4.58 2.14
N ALA A 206 26.79 4.84 1.22
CA ALA A 206 28.18 5.14 1.57
C ALA A 206 28.28 6.43 2.40
N ALA A 207 27.59 7.49 1.97
CA ALA A 207 27.61 8.78 2.66
C ALA A 207 26.91 8.75 4.04
N THR A 208 25.96 7.82 4.22
CA THR A 208 25.22 7.64 5.47
C THR A 208 25.71 6.45 6.30
N ALA A 209 26.91 5.93 6.00
CA ALA A 209 27.48 4.76 6.68
C ALA A 209 27.69 4.96 8.19
N THR A 210 27.94 6.19 8.64
CA THR A 210 28.14 6.53 10.06
C THR A 210 26.84 6.68 10.84
N ILE A 211 25.69 6.78 10.16
CA ILE A 211 24.39 6.88 10.82
C ILE A 211 24.01 5.48 11.31
N ALA A 212 23.95 5.34 12.63
CA ALA A 212 23.51 4.14 13.32
C ALA A 212 22.02 4.23 13.65
N GLY A 213 21.32 3.10 13.62
CA GLY A 213 19.93 2.98 14.02
C GLY A 213 19.11 2.08 13.10
N SER A 214 17.86 1.86 13.52
CA SER A 214 16.96 0.89 12.88
C SER A 214 16.57 1.28 11.45
N GLY A 215 16.50 2.58 11.14
CA GLY A 215 16.20 3.08 9.81
C GLY A 215 17.33 2.83 8.82
N ALA A 216 18.55 3.19 9.23
CA ALA A 216 19.75 2.98 8.42
C ALA A 216 19.96 1.47 8.13
N ASP A 217 19.79 0.62 9.13
CA ASP A 217 19.94 -0.83 8.99
C ASP A 217 18.87 -1.45 8.08
N ARG A 218 17.61 -1.00 8.20
CA ARG A 218 16.51 -1.44 7.32
C ARG A 218 16.73 -1.02 5.87
N LEU A 219 17.18 0.21 5.64
CA LEU A 219 17.50 0.68 4.29
C LEU A 219 18.64 -0.16 3.67
N ARG A 220 19.73 -0.37 4.41
CA ARG A 220 20.85 -1.22 3.97
C ARG A 220 20.39 -2.65 3.68
N ALA A 221 19.57 -3.24 4.55
CA ALA A 221 19.02 -4.58 4.36
C ALA A 221 18.15 -4.68 3.09
N LEU A 222 17.30 -3.69 2.86
CA LEU A 222 16.45 -3.61 1.68
C LEU A 222 17.30 -3.53 0.39
N LEU A 223 18.31 -2.66 0.37
CA LEU A 223 19.18 -2.48 -0.80
C LEU A 223 20.12 -3.67 -1.05
N LEU A 224 20.60 -4.34 0.00
CA LEU A 224 21.32 -5.60 -0.11
C LEU A 224 20.45 -6.69 -0.74
N ARG A 225 19.20 -6.82 -0.28
CA ARG A 225 18.24 -7.81 -0.78
C ARG A 225 17.92 -7.56 -2.26
N ALA A 226 17.79 -6.29 -2.65
CA ALA A 226 17.62 -5.84 -4.02
C ALA A 226 18.90 -5.93 -4.88
N LYS A 227 20.04 -6.34 -4.30
CA LYS A 227 21.36 -6.40 -4.95
C LYS A 227 21.83 -5.05 -5.52
N ILE A 228 21.37 -3.95 -4.93
CA ILE A 228 21.78 -2.59 -5.30
C ILE A 228 23.15 -2.24 -4.71
N ILE A 229 23.41 -2.72 -3.49
CA ILE A 229 24.70 -2.57 -2.82
C ILE A 229 25.33 -3.95 -2.54
N PRO A 230 26.68 -4.04 -2.53
CA PRO A 230 27.38 -5.24 -2.10
C PRO A 230 27.33 -5.40 -0.56
N LYS A 231 27.51 -6.64 -0.09
CA LYS A 231 27.58 -6.99 1.36
C LYS A 231 28.59 -6.15 2.15
N ALA A 232 29.70 -5.77 1.52
CA ALA A 232 30.75 -4.96 2.15
C ALA A 232 30.26 -3.58 2.61
N MET A 233 29.19 -3.04 2.01
CA MET A 233 28.62 -1.73 2.35
C MET A 233 27.58 -1.78 3.48
N ALA A 234 27.34 -2.96 4.04
CA ALA A 234 26.36 -3.19 5.10
C ALA A 234 26.88 -4.28 6.06
N PRO A 235 28.06 -4.06 6.69
CA PRO A 235 28.64 -5.02 7.61
C PRO A 235 27.71 -5.22 8.82
N GLY A 236 27.57 -6.47 9.27
CA GLY A 236 26.73 -6.81 10.43
C GLY A 236 25.22 -6.87 10.15
N ILE A 237 24.75 -6.44 8.97
CA ILE A 237 23.33 -6.50 8.63
C ILE A 237 22.88 -7.94 8.38
N VAL A 238 21.95 -8.40 9.21
CA VAL A 238 21.27 -9.70 9.05
C VAL A 238 20.01 -9.49 8.22
N LEU A 239 19.92 -10.17 7.07
CA LEU A 239 18.74 -10.09 6.22
C LEU A 239 17.59 -10.92 6.82
N ALA A 240 16.54 -10.23 7.23
CA ALA A 240 15.24 -10.82 7.53
C ALA A 240 14.71 -11.61 6.32
N LYS A 241 14.01 -12.71 6.60
CA LYS A 241 13.46 -13.63 5.59
C LYS A 241 12.10 -14.16 6.04
N LEU A 242 11.20 -14.33 5.07
CA LEU A 242 10.00 -15.16 5.27
C LEU A 242 10.35 -16.63 5.02
N PRO A 243 9.72 -17.58 5.74
CA PRO A 243 9.88 -19.00 5.45
C PRO A 243 9.28 -19.33 4.08
N LYS A 244 9.84 -20.34 3.40
CA LYS A 244 9.33 -20.78 2.08
C LYS A 244 7.90 -21.32 2.15
N GLN A 245 7.55 -21.89 3.30
CA GLN A 245 6.23 -22.40 3.59
C GLN A 245 5.80 -21.85 4.94
N LEU A 246 4.58 -21.32 5.01
CA LEU A 246 3.99 -20.85 6.24
C LEU A 246 3.50 -22.05 7.07
N PRO A 247 3.50 -21.95 8.41
CA PRO A 247 2.95 -22.99 9.26
C PRO A 247 1.48 -23.26 8.97
N HIS A 248 1.06 -24.52 9.12
CA HIS A 248 -0.33 -24.93 8.88
C HIS A 248 -1.14 -25.05 10.16
N THR A 249 -0.51 -25.02 11.34
CA THR A 249 -1.22 -25.08 12.61
C THR A 249 -1.28 -23.72 13.30
N VAL A 250 -2.33 -23.48 14.08
CA VAL A 250 -2.46 -22.23 14.85
C VAL A 250 -1.33 -22.09 15.89
N ALA A 251 -0.92 -23.19 16.52
CA ALA A 251 0.15 -23.17 17.53
C ALA A 251 1.49 -22.67 16.93
N GLU A 252 1.89 -23.23 15.79
CA GLU A 252 3.12 -22.83 15.10
C GLU A 252 3.00 -21.41 14.53
N ALA A 253 1.83 -21.03 14.01
CA ALA A 253 1.60 -19.67 13.53
C ALA A 253 1.76 -18.65 14.65
N LEU A 254 1.15 -18.88 15.82
CA LEU A 254 1.27 -17.97 16.97
C LEU A 254 2.70 -17.90 17.53
N ALA A 255 3.49 -18.98 17.43
CA ALA A 255 4.90 -18.97 17.79
C ALA A 255 5.73 -17.97 16.94
N LEU A 256 5.25 -17.62 15.73
CA LEU A 256 5.87 -16.59 14.90
C LEU A 256 5.82 -15.20 15.54
N MET A 257 4.85 -14.90 16.40
CA MET A 257 4.83 -13.61 17.12
C MET A 257 6.08 -13.43 17.97
N THR A 258 6.51 -14.49 18.66
CA THR A 258 7.75 -14.47 19.44
C THR A 258 8.98 -14.53 18.53
N ALA A 259 8.99 -15.43 17.55
CA ALA A 259 10.14 -15.60 16.67
C ALA A 259 10.44 -14.36 15.81
N TRP A 260 9.42 -13.58 15.48
CA TRP A 260 9.53 -12.33 14.73
C TRP A 260 9.44 -11.09 15.62
N GLU A 261 9.42 -11.24 16.95
CA GLU A 261 9.34 -10.10 17.87
C GLU A 261 8.21 -9.12 17.50
N LEU A 262 7.03 -9.66 17.16
CA LEU A 262 5.86 -8.86 16.82
C LEU A 262 5.11 -8.50 18.09
N ARG A 263 4.91 -7.20 18.33
CA ARG A 263 4.09 -6.73 19.44
C ARG A 263 2.61 -6.92 19.10
N PRO A 264 1.73 -7.15 20.10
CA PRO A 264 0.29 -7.22 19.91
C PRO A 264 -0.28 -6.06 19.10
N ALA A 265 0.19 -4.83 19.33
CA ALA A 265 -0.25 -3.65 18.60
C ALA A 265 0.12 -3.67 17.10
N GLU A 266 1.25 -4.28 16.70
CA GLU A 266 1.68 -4.36 15.30
C GLU A 266 0.83 -5.32 14.46
N VAL A 267 0.13 -6.24 15.12
CA VAL A 267 -0.75 -7.24 14.50
C VAL A 267 -2.19 -7.10 14.97
N GLU A 268 -2.52 -5.98 15.63
CA GLU A 268 -3.85 -5.67 16.17
C GLU A 268 -4.45 -6.82 17.02
N ALA A 269 -3.59 -7.53 17.73
CA ALA A 269 -4.01 -8.65 18.56
C ALA A 269 -4.83 -8.15 19.76
N LYS A 270 -6.08 -8.59 19.84
CA LYS A 270 -6.87 -8.44 21.07
C LYS A 270 -6.48 -9.53 22.06
N GLY A 271 -6.72 -9.27 23.35
CA GLY A 271 -6.53 -10.25 24.41
C GLY A 271 -7.39 -11.51 24.21
N PRO A 272 -7.19 -12.54 25.03
CA PRO A 272 -7.90 -13.80 24.91
C PRO A 272 -9.41 -13.64 25.15
N ALA A 273 -10.21 -14.39 24.40
CA ALA A 273 -11.65 -14.49 24.63
C ALA A 273 -11.94 -15.24 25.93
N ARG A 274 -13.01 -14.87 26.64
CA ARG A 274 -13.41 -15.56 27.87
C ARG A 274 -13.97 -16.94 27.51
N ALA A 275 -13.74 -17.95 28.36
CA ALA A 275 -14.24 -19.31 28.12
C ALA A 275 -15.75 -19.35 27.81
N ARG A 276 -16.55 -18.58 28.56
CA ARG A 276 -18.00 -18.42 28.33
C ARG A 276 -18.36 -17.88 26.94
N GLU A 277 -17.51 -17.05 26.34
CA GLU A 277 -17.72 -16.48 25.00
C GLU A 277 -17.41 -17.54 23.93
N ILE A 278 -16.36 -18.33 24.13
CA ILE A 278 -16.03 -19.47 23.25
C ILE A 278 -17.13 -20.54 23.29
N GLU A 279 -17.67 -20.83 24.48
CA GLU A 279 -18.80 -21.76 24.63
C GLU A 279 -20.08 -21.22 23.99
N ALA A 280 -20.40 -19.95 24.20
CA ALA A 280 -21.54 -19.30 23.55
C ALA A 280 -21.39 -19.33 22.02
N LEU A 281 -20.18 -19.12 21.52
CA LEU A 281 -19.88 -19.23 20.11
C LEU A 281 -20.10 -20.67 19.59
N ALA A 282 -19.60 -21.68 20.29
CA ALA A 282 -19.77 -23.08 19.91
C ALA A 282 -21.25 -23.49 19.83
N LYS A 283 -22.08 -22.99 20.74
CA LYS A 283 -23.54 -23.18 20.69
C LYS A 283 -24.17 -22.49 19.48
N HIS A 284 -23.64 -21.34 19.09
CA HIS A 284 -24.23 -20.51 18.06
C HIS A 284 -23.97 -21.01 16.64
N VAL A 285 -22.75 -21.47 16.33
CA VAL A 285 -22.42 -21.97 14.99
C VAL A 285 -23.00 -23.38 14.72
N SER A 286 -23.83 -23.92 15.62
CA SER A 286 -24.43 -25.27 15.55
C SER A 286 -23.43 -26.37 15.16
N ALA A 287 -22.16 -26.14 15.49
CA ALA A 287 -21.02 -26.95 15.07
C ALA A 287 -20.02 -27.02 16.21
N ARG A 288 -19.33 -28.16 16.31
CA ARG A 288 -18.19 -28.27 17.21
C ARG A 288 -17.08 -27.37 16.67
N LEU A 289 -16.76 -26.28 17.39
CA LEU A 289 -15.62 -25.44 17.04
C LEU A 289 -14.36 -26.30 16.91
N PRO A 290 -13.62 -26.21 15.78
CA PRO A 290 -12.34 -26.87 15.62
C PRO A 290 -11.39 -26.51 16.77
N GLN A 291 -10.56 -27.47 17.18
CA GLN A 291 -9.59 -27.27 18.25
C GLN A 291 -8.67 -26.07 17.98
N GLU A 292 -8.22 -25.91 16.73
CA GLU A 292 -7.38 -24.79 16.32
C GLU A 292 -8.07 -23.43 16.51
N LEU A 293 -9.37 -23.33 16.18
CA LEU A 293 -10.11 -22.10 16.39
C LEU A 293 -10.33 -21.80 17.88
N ARG A 294 -10.56 -22.82 18.71
CA ARG A 294 -10.62 -22.66 20.17
C ARG A 294 -9.29 -22.17 20.73
N GLN A 295 -8.18 -22.76 20.26
CA GLN A 295 -6.83 -22.35 20.67
C GLN A 295 -6.55 -20.90 20.27
N LEU A 296 -6.91 -20.52 19.04
CA LEU A 296 -6.77 -19.15 18.57
C LEU A 296 -7.53 -18.18 19.48
N LEU A 297 -8.83 -18.40 19.70
CA LEU A 297 -9.67 -17.54 20.54
C LEU A 297 -9.18 -17.47 22.00
N ALA A 298 -8.69 -18.59 22.53
CA ALA A 298 -8.13 -18.64 23.88
C ALA A 298 -6.81 -17.89 24.04
N THR A 299 -6.14 -17.55 22.93
CA THR A 299 -4.90 -16.75 22.94
C THR A 299 -5.19 -15.31 22.53
N HIS A 300 -5.95 -15.11 21.46
CA HIS A 300 -6.30 -13.84 20.86
C HIS A 300 -7.75 -13.86 20.35
N ALA A 301 -8.60 -12.97 20.87
CA ALA A 301 -9.97 -12.81 20.40
C ALA A 301 -10.06 -12.14 19.01
N ALA A 302 -8.99 -11.52 18.53
CA ALA A 302 -8.86 -10.91 17.20
C ALA A 302 -7.38 -10.86 16.80
N LEU A 303 -7.08 -10.95 15.50
CA LEU A 303 -5.76 -10.67 14.91
C LEU A 303 -5.94 -9.94 13.57
N GLY A 304 -5.22 -8.83 13.37
CA GLY A 304 -5.42 -7.86 12.29
C GLY A 304 -6.75 -7.10 12.42
N SER A 305 -7.21 -6.44 11.35
CA SER A 305 -8.58 -5.88 11.19
C SER A 305 -9.71 -6.85 11.52
N ARG A 306 -9.39 -8.13 11.65
CA ARG A 306 -10.35 -9.21 11.70
C ARG A 306 -10.73 -9.46 13.15
N ASP A 307 -11.87 -8.90 13.51
CA ASP A 307 -12.57 -9.35 14.71
C ASP A 307 -13.04 -10.79 14.51
N PHE A 308 -12.33 -11.77 15.09
CA PHE A 308 -12.89 -13.10 15.39
C PHE A 308 -13.90 -12.98 16.55
N GLY A 309 -14.73 -11.94 16.49
CA GLY A 309 -15.31 -11.23 17.62
C GLY A 309 -16.38 -12.00 18.39
N PRO A 310 -17.04 -11.33 19.35
CA PRO A 310 -18.06 -11.96 20.18
C PRO A 310 -19.21 -12.51 19.31
N PRO A 311 -20.01 -13.48 19.80
CA PRO A 311 -21.09 -14.12 19.04
C PRO A 311 -22.07 -13.16 18.34
N ALA A 312 -22.19 -11.91 18.80
CA ALA A 312 -22.97 -10.87 18.14
C ALA A 312 -22.39 -10.42 16.78
N ARG A 313 -21.07 -10.22 16.66
CA ARG A 313 -20.41 -9.85 15.40
C ARG A 313 -20.44 -11.01 14.41
N MET A 314 -20.26 -12.24 14.89
CA MET A 314 -20.38 -13.42 14.01
C MET A 314 -21.80 -13.61 13.49
N ARG A 315 -22.84 -13.34 14.29
CA ARG A 315 -24.24 -13.27 13.81
C ARG A 315 -24.45 -12.23 12.73
N GLN A 316 -23.78 -11.09 12.87
CA GLN A 316 -23.85 -10.03 11.88
C GLN A 316 -23.17 -10.50 10.58
N LEU A 317 -21.98 -11.07 10.66
CA LEU A 317 -21.24 -11.60 9.50
C LEU A 317 -22.00 -12.74 8.78
N VAL A 318 -22.65 -13.64 9.52
CA VAL A 318 -23.50 -14.68 8.90
C VAL A 318 -24.69 -14.06 8.18
N ARG A 319 -25.36 -13.06 8.78
CA ARG A 319 -26.49 -12.37 8.16
C ARG A 319 -26.07 -11.54 6.95
N GLU A 320 -24.96 -10.82 7.05
CA GLU A 320 -24.34 -10.09 5.93
C GLU A 320 -24.03 -11.06 4.79
N MET A 321 -23.38 -12.18 5.08
CA MET A 321 -23.10 -13.21 4.07
C MET A 321 -24.36 -13.80 3.43
N VAL A 322 -25.36 -14.21 4.24
CA VAL A 322 -26.58 -14.80 3.70
C VAL A 322 -27.31 -13.78 2.83
N GLY A 323 -27.44 -12.53 3.29
CA GLY A 323 -28.03 -11.46 2.51
C GLY A 323 -27.27 -11.22 1.21
N THR A 324 -25.95 -11.09 1.25
CA THR A 324 -25.15 -10.88 0.02
C THR A 324 -25.24 -12.06 -0.94
N ILE A 325 -25.28 -13.31 -0.45
CA ILE A 325 -25.45 -14.48 -1.32
C ILE A 325 -26.86 -14.52 -1.91
N GLU A 326 -27.90 -14.21 -1.13
CA GLU A 326 -29.29 -14.14 -1.61
C GLU A 326 -29.45 -13.03 -2.65
N ASP A 327 -28.94 -11.82 -2.38
CA ASP A 327 -28.94 -10.68 -3.30
C ASP A 327 -28.17 -11.04 -4.61
N ASP A 328 -26.97 -11.63 -4.49
CA ASP A 328 -26.18 -12.06 -5.65
C ASP A 328 -26.82 -13.23 -6.41
N GLU A 329 -27.60 -14.10 -5.75
CA GLU A 329 -28.39 -15.17 -6.39
C GLU A 329 -29.61 -14.62 -7.13
N GLU A 330 -30.27 -13.58 -6.60
CA GLU A 330 -31.38 -12.89 -7.25
C GLU A 330 -30.93 -12.06 -8.47
N GLU A 331 -29.71 -11.51 -8.44
CA GLU A 331 -29.13 -10.75 -9.55
C GLU A 331 -28.44 -11.63 -10.62
N ALA A 332 -28.16 -12.90 -10.32
CA ALA A 332 -27.44 -13.81 -11.22
C ALA A 332 -28.37 -14.59 -12.17
N ASP A 333 -28.67 -14.02 -13.33
CA ASP A 333 -29.35 -14.72 -14.44
C ASP A 333 -28.46 -15.78 -15.12
N ASP A 334 -27.12 -15.67 -14.99
CA ASP A 334 -26.11 -16.53 -15.62
C ASP A 334 -25.24 -17.27 -14.58
N PRO A 335 -24.62 -18.42 -14.94
CA PRO A 335 -23.64 -19.08 -14.07
C PRO A 335 -22.46 -18.14 -13.77
N PRO A 336 -21.89 -18.22 -12.55
CA PRO A 336 -20.91 -17.24 -12.05
C PRO A 336 -19.76 -17.04 -13.03
N SER A 337 -19.59 -15.79 -13.48
CA SER A 337 -18.48 -15.37 -14.31
C SER A 337 -17.49 -14.54 -13.48
N GLY A 338 -16.22 -14.97 -13.41
CA GLY A 338 -15.25 -14.31 -12.53
C GLY A 338 -13.90 -15.02 -12.44
N ARG A 339 -12.94 -14.40 -11.74
CA ARG A 339 -11.59 -14.95 -11.51
C ARG A 339 -11.52 -15.94 -10.35
N GLY A 340 -12.58 -16.07 -9.55
CA GLY A 340 -12.62 -17.04 -8.46
C GLY A 340 -12.74 -18.47 -8.98
N ARG A 341 -12.36 -19.45 -8.15
CA ARG A 341 -12.24 -20.86 -8.56
C ARG A 341 -13.43 -21.72 -8.15
N TYR A 342 -14.22 -21.26 -7.19
CA TYR A 342 -15.26 -22.06 -6.55
C TYR A 342 -16.56 -21.28 -6.48
N ASP A 343 -17.64 -21.89 -6.96
CA ASP A 343 -19.01 -21.42 -6.78
C ASP A 343 -19.43 -21.66 -5.31
N VAL A 344 -19.86 -20.60 -4.62
CA VAL A 344 -20.24 -20.64 -3.19
C VAL A 344 -21.54 -21.42 -2.93
N ARG A 345 -22.42 -21.56 -3.93
CA ARG A 345 -23.70 -22.27 -3.80
C ARG A 345 -23.49 -23.77 -3.59
N GLY A 346 -22.48 -24.33 -4.26
CA GLY A 346 -22.06 -25.73 -4.04
C GLY A 346 -21.41 -25.95 -2.67
N PHE A 347 -20.91 -24.88 -2.05
CA PHE A 347 -20.24 -24.92 -0.76
C PHE A 347 -21.21 -24.77 0.43
N ASP A 348 -22.28 -23.97 0.30
CA ASP A 348 -23.24 -23.63 1.35
C ASP A 348 -22.52 -23.12 2.64
N PRO A 349 -21.86 -21.94 2.57
CA PRO A 349 -21.05 -21.42 3.66
C PRO A 349 -21.88 -21.15 4.94
N ALA A 350 -23.17 -20.86 4.81
CA ALA A 350 -24.09 -20.68 5.94
C ALA A 350 -24.21 -21.92 6.82
N LYS A 351 -24.12 -23.13 6.23
CA LYS A 351 -24.23 -24.39 6.97
C LYS A 351 -22.88 -25.06 7.26
N LYS A 352 -21.89 -24.85 6.40
CA LYS A 352 -20.63 -25.64 6.40
C LYS A 352 -19.37 -24.83 6.68
N ALA A 353 -19.50 -23.54 7.00
CA ALA A 353 -18.38 -22.69 7.30
C ALA A 353 -18.57 -21.92 8.60
N ILE A 354 -17.45 -21.55 9.21
CA ILE A 354 -17.42 -20.68 10.39
C ILE A 354 -16.88 -19.32 9.92
N PRO A 355 -17.62 -18.21 10.07
CA PRO A 355 -17.11 -16.90 9.69
C PRO A 355 -15.89 -16.54 10.55
N LEU A 356 -14.90 -15.92 9.93
CA LEU A 356 -13.68 -15.48 10.58
C LEU A 356 -13.60 -13.95 10.68
N GLY A 357 -14.22 -13.22 9.76
CA GLY A 357 -14.22 -11.77 9.74
C GLY A 357 -14.41 -11.20 8.34
N SER A 358 -14.34 -9.88 8.26
CA SER A 358 -14.25 -9.11 7.01
C SER A 358 -12.92 -8.37 6.96
N ASP A 359 -12.41 -8.05 5.78
CA ASP A 359 -11.30 -7.10 5.64
C ASP A 359 -11.82 -5.68 5.29
N PRO A 360 -10.96 -4.64 5.27
CA PRO A 360 -11.38 -3.27 4.93
C PRO A 360 -11.96 -3.10 3.53
N SER A 361 -11.74 -4.05 2.61
CA SER A 361 -12.40 -4.02 1.30
C SER A 361 -13.83 -4.55 1.34
N GLY A 362 -14.29 -5.10 2.46
CA GLY A 362 -15.62 -5.72 2.58
C GLY A 362 -15.63 -7.21 2.26
N ASP A 363 -14.47 -7.81 1.95
CA ASP A 363 -14.39 -9.23 1.64
C ASP A 363 -14.54 -10.07 2.90
N LEU A 364 -15.34 -11.13 2.79
CA LEU A 364 -15.68 -12.01 3.91
C LEU A 364 -14.81 -13.26 3.90
N PHE A 365 -14.36 -13.68 5.09
CA PHE A 365 -13.50 -14.84 5.27
C PHE A 365 -14.18 -15.91 6.12
N PHE A 366 -14.05 -17.18 5.71
CA PHE A 366 -14.71 -18.30 6.38
C PHE A 366 -13.80 -19.52 6.48
N LEU A 367 -13.87 -20.22 7.61
CA LEU A 367 -13.23 -21.52 7.78
C LEU A 367 -14.17 -22.62 7.29
N ALA A 368 -13.77 -23.30 6.23
CA ALA A 368 -14.56 -24.31 5.55
C ALA A 368 -14.44 -25.69 6.21
N THR A 369 -15.14 -25.90 7.33
CA THR A 369 -15.04 -27.14 8.12
C THR A 369 -15.60 -28.38 7.40
N GLY A 370 -16.44 -28.20 6.39
CA GLY A 370 -16.95 -29.26 5.52
C GLY A 370 -16.03 -29.66 4.34
N ALA A 371 -14.90 -28.96 4.14
CA ALA A 371 -13.99 -29.20 3.02
C ALA A 371 -12.55 -29.47 3.51
N LYS A 372 -11.72 -30.02 2.62
CA LYS A 372 -10.29 -30.20 2.87
C LYS A 372 -9.44 -29.62 1.75
N SER A 373 -8.39 -28.92 2.13
CA SER A 373 -7.34 -28.42 1.24
C SER A 373 -6.29 -29.49 0.94
N GLU A 374 -5.32 -29.14 0.08
CA GLU A 374 -4.10 -29.92 -0.17
C GLU A 374 -3.30 -30.21 1.12
N ALA A 375 -3.41 -29.36 2.15
CA ALA A 375 -2.82 -29.59 3.47
C ALA A 375 -3.63 -30.57 4.35
N ASN A 376 -4.71 -31.17 3.82
CA ASN A 376 -5.64 -32.05 4.54
C ASN A 376 -6.27 -31.37 5.78
N ALA A 377 -6.41 -30.04 5.73
CA ALA A 377 -7.03 -29.21 6.77
C ALA A 377 -8.24 -28.45 6.20
N ALA A 378 -9.08 -27.89 7.08
CA ALA A 378 -10.18 -27.02 6.67
C ALA A 378 -9.62 -25.71 6.08
N PRO A 379 -9.83 -25.41 4.79
CA PRO A 379 -9.30 -24.20 4.18
C PRO A 379 -10.00 -22.94 4.68
N VAL A 380 -9.31 -21.81 4.60
CA VAL A 380 -9.92 -20.49 4.74
C VAL A 380 -10.29 -19.96 3.36
N ILE A 381 -11.59 -19.69 3.19
CA ILE A 381 -12.20 -19.21 1.96
C ILE A 381 -12.41 -17.70 2.07
N ARG A 382 -12.05 -16.96 1.01
CA ARG A 382 -12.35 -15.55 0.81
C ARG A 382 -13.48 -15.42 -0.21
N TYR A 383 -14.60 -14.89 0.24
CA TYR A 383 -15.69 -14.43 -0.59
C TYR A 383 -15.49 -12.95 -0.89
N ARG A 384 -15.49 -12.59 -2.17
CA ARG A 384 -15.34 -11.19 -2.55
C ARG A 384 -16.71 -10.62 -2.82
N HIS A 385 -17.04 -9.53 -2.15
CA HIS A 385 -18.32 -8.85 -2.34
C HIS A 385 -18.47 -8.28 -3.76
N ASP A 386 -17.36 -8.09 -4.49
CA ASP A 386 -17.33 -7.60 -5.87
C ASP A 386 -17.31 -8.72 -6.93
N GLN A 387 -17.37 -10.00 -6.53
CA GLN A 387 -17.42 -11.15 -7.44
C GLN A 387 -18.61 -12.03 -7.09
N ALA A 388 -19.72 -11.80 -7.80
CA ALA A 388 -20.98 -12.54 -7.63
C ALA A 388 -20.74 -14.05 -7.51
N LEU A 389 -21.09 -14.61 -6.35
CA LEU A 389 -21.12 -16.05 -6.08
C LEU A 389 -19.79 -16.81 -6.28
N VAL A 390 -18.64 -16.13 -6.36
CA VAL A 390 -17.33 -16.80 -6.52
C VAL A 390 -16.40 -16.60 -5.33
N ALA A 391 -15.81 -17.68 -4.86
CA ALA A 391 -14.83 -17.67 -3.78
C ALA A 391 -13.45 -18.16 -4.22
N THR A 392 -12.45 -17.74 -3.42
CA THR A 392 -11.05 -18.15 -3.55
C THR A 392 -10.54 -18.72 -2.24
N ILE A 393 -9.55 -19.60 -2.28
CA ILE A 393 -8.89 -20.10 -1.07
C ILE A 393 -7.83 -19.09 -0.67
N ALA A 394 -8.02 -18.44 0.48
CA ALA A 394 -7.06 -17.52 1.07
C ALA A 394 -5.90 -18.27 1.74
N ALA A 395 -6.18 -19.42 2.36
CA ALA A 395 -5.20 -20.27 3.02
C ALA A 395 -5.66 -21.74 3.05
N ASP A 396 -4.72 -22.68 3.03
CA ASP A 396 -4.97 -24.12 3.11
C ASP A 396 -5.43 -24.55 4.51
N SER A 397 -5.20 -23.74 5.54
CA SER A 397 -5.64 -24.01 6.91
C SER A 397 -5.86 -22.72 7.71
N LEU A 398 -6.46 -22.84 8.90
CA LEU A 398 -6.56 -21.72 9.84
C LEU A 398 -5.17 -21.26 10.31
N GLY A 399 -4.23 -22.18 10.53
CA GLY A 399 -2.85 -21.84 10.87
C GLY A 399 -2.13 -21.05 9.79
N GLU A 400 -2.23 -21.44 8.51
CA GLU A 400 -1.61 -20.68 7.40
C GLU A 400 -2.25 -19.29 7.31
N TYR A 401 -3.56 -19.19 7.51
CA TYR A 401 -4.25 -17.90 7.52
C TYR A 401 -3.76 -16.96 8.62
N VAL A 402 -3.60 -17.47 9.85
CA VAL A 402 -3.03 -16.69 10.97
C VAL A 402 -1.58 -16.32 10.66
N ALA A 403 -0.79 -17.26 10.13
CA ALA A 403 0.60 -17.00 9.76
C ALA A 403 0.71 -15.91 8.67
N LEU A 404 -0.23 -15.85 7.72
CA LEU A 404 -0.30 -14.79 6.71
C LEU A 404 -0.56 -13.41 7.34
N ILE A 405 -1.45 -13.31 8.34
CA ILE A 405 -1.70 -12.05 9.06
C ILE A 405 -0.41 -11.56 9.75
N LEU A 406 0.27 -12.46 10.46
CA LEU A 406 1.54 -12.13 11.13
C LEU A 406 2.65 -11.79 10.11
N ALA A 407 2.69 -12.54 9.00
CA ALA A 407 3.66 -12.33 7.94
C ALA A 407 3.46 -10.99 7.24
N ARG A 408 2.24 -10.46 7.13
CA ARG A 408 1.98 -9.10 6.62
C ARG A 408 2.64 -8.04 7.49
N ALA A 409 2.43 -8.10 8.80
CA ALA A 409 3.02 -7.15 9.74
C ALA A 409 4.56 -7.23 9.72
N TYR A 410 5.10 -8.45 9.79
CA TYR A 410 6.55 -8.67 9.71
C TYR A 410 7.12 -8.21 8.37
N ALA A 411 6.48 -8.57 7.25
CA ALA A 411 6.96 -8.22 5.93
C ALA A 411 6.96 -6.70 5.73
N ARG A 412 5.91 -6.01 6.17
CA ARG A 412 5.86 -4.56 6.14
C ARG A 412 6.99 -3.94 6.96
N ARG A 413 7.21 -4.44 8.17
CA ARG A 413 8.29 -3.94 9.02
C ARG A 413 9.67 -4.12 8.35
N GLU A 414 9.91 -5.29 7.75
CA GLU A 414 11.22 -5.72 7.22
C GLU A 414 11.45 -5.47 5.71
N GLY A 415 10.46 -4.91 4.99
CA GLY A 415 10.54 -4.67 3.54
C GLY A 415 10.47 -5.96 2.70
N LEU A 416 9.65 -6.93 3.11
CA LEU A 416 9.51 -8.27 2.49
C LEU A 416 8.18 -8.44 1.74
N GLU A 417 7.44 -7.36 1.46
CA GLU A 417 6.11 -7.37 0.85
C GLU A 417 6.10 -8.17 -0.47
N ALA A 418 7.08 -7.96 -1.36
CA ALA A 418 7.17 -8.72 -2.62
C ALA A 418 7.46 -10.22 -2.42
N GLN A 419 8.07 -10.63 -1.30
CA GLN A 419 8.21 -12.05 -0.97
C GLN A 419 6.90 -12.63 -0.44
N LEU A 420 6.18 -11.85 0.37
CA LEU A 420 4.87 -12.21 0.86
C LEU A 420 3.86 -12.36 -0.28
N ASP A 421 3.86 -11.48 -1.27
CA ASP A 421 2.98 -11.56 -2.45
C ASP A 421 3.13 -12.90 -3.18
N LYS A 422 4.35 -13.46 -3.23
CA LYS A 422 4.60 -14.79 -3.82
C LYS A 422 4.00 -15.92 -2.98
N LEU A 423 4.00 -15.79 -1.65
CA LEU A 423 3.37 -16.75 -0.74
C LEU A 423 1.84 -16.65 -0.81
N GLU A 424 1.30 -15.43 -0.88
CA GLU A 424 -0.14 -15.17 -1.01
C GLU A 424 -0.67 -15.61 -2.38
N GLY A 425 0.05 -15.29 -3.45
CA GLY A 425 -0.30 -15.62 -4.84
C GLY A 425 -0.16 -17.11 -5.20
N ARG A 426 0.26 -17.97 -4.27
CA ARG A 426 0.28 -19.42 -4.45
C ARG A 426 -1.11 -19.93 -4.81
N LYS A 427 -1.23 -20.66 -5.92
CA LYS A 427 -2.47 -21.34 -6.30
C LYS A 427 -2.76 -22.44 -5.28
N ARG A 428 -3.96 -22.42 -4.70
CA ARG A 428 -4.46 -23.39 -3.72
C ARG A 428 -5.68 -24.14 -4.29
N THR A 429 -5.90 -25.37 -3.81
CA THR A 429 -6.98 -26.25 -4.29
C THR A 429 -7.74 -26.94 -3.16
N ILE A 430 -9.06 -27.11 -3.31
CA ILE A 430 -9.87 -28.00 -2.47
C ILE A 430 -9.75 -29.42 -3.03
N VAL A 431 -9.38 -30.39 -2.20
CA VAL A 431 -9.18 -31.79 -2.63
C VAL A 431 -10.34 -32.71 -2.24
N SER A 432 -11.18 -32.33 -1.27
CA SER A 432 -12.40 -33.09 -0.93
C SER A 432 -13.44 -32.25 -0.17
N GLY A 433 -14.68 -32.75 -0.08
CA GLY A 433 -15.78 -32.12 0.66
C GLY A 433 -16.51 -30.99 -0.10
N TYR A 434 -15.99 -30.62 -1.27
CA TYR A 434 -16.64 -29.72 -2.22
C TYR A 434 -17.15 -30.51 -3.42
N LYS A 435 -18.43 -30.35 -3.76
CA LYS A 435 -18.99 -30.81 -5.03
C LYS A 435 -19.16 -29.58 -5.91
N PRO A 436 -18.51 -29.50 -7.08
CA PRO A 436 -18.80 -28.42 -8.01
C PRO A 436 -20.29 -28.49 -8.40
N PRO A 437 -20.93 -27.34 -8.68
CA PRO A 437 -22.30 -27.33 -9.17
C PRO A 437 -22.42 -28.23 -10.41
N LYS A 438 -23.50 -29.02 -10.47
CA LYS A 438 -23.81 -29.78 -11.68
C LYS A 438 -24.10 -28.75 -12.78
N ARG A 439 -23.36 -28.84 -13.88
CA ARG A 439 -23.61 -28.05 -15.09
C ARG A 439 -24.99 -28.33 -15.65
#